data_AF-A0A7R9B9M4-F1
#
_entry.id   AF-A0A7R9B9M4-F1
#
_cell.length_a   1.000
_cell.length_b   1.000
_cell.length_c   1.000
_cell.angle_alpha   90.00
_cell.angle_beta   90.00
_cell.angle_gamma   90.00
#
_symmetry.space_group_name_H-M   'P 1'
#
loop_
_entity.id
_entity.type
_entity.pdbx_description
1 polymer ?
#
loop_
_entity_poly.entity_id
_entity_poly.type
_entity_poly.pdbx_seq_one_letter_code
_entity_poly.pdbx_strand_id
1 'polypeptide(L)'
;MPNSTSIHSPNTAYVTIPNTAYITIPNTAYITIPNTALITIPNTSYITIPNTAYITIPNTAHIIIPNTAYITAPNTEYITIPNTAYMTITSTAHTIIPNTASITIPNTASINIPNTP
;
A
#
# COMPACT_ATOMS: atom_id res chain seq x y z
N MET A 1 -4.37 -6.05 24.60
CA MET A 1 -2.94 -6.27 24.26
C MET A 1 -2.74 -5.80 22.83
N PRO A 2 -1.84 -4.87 22.51
CA PRO A 2 -1.53 -4.63 21.12
C PRO A 2 -0.59 -5.76 20.70
N ASN A 3 -1.15 -6.73 19.99
CA ASN A 3 -0.41 -7.81 19.35
C ASN A 3 0.30 -7.22 18.13
N SER A 4 1.39 -6.49 18.37
CA SER A 4 2.29 -6.02 17.32
C SER A 4 3.25 -7.13 16.96
N THR A 5 3.27 -7.55 15.70
CA THR A 5 4.18 -8.56 15.19
C THR A 5 5.18 -7.94 14.21
N SER A 6 6.44 -8.35 14.34
CA SER A 6 7.48 -8.02 13.37
C SER A 6 7.78 -9.26 12.54
N ILE A 7 7.78 -9.12 11.22
CA ILE A 7 8.08 -10.22 10.30
C ILE A 7 9.23 -9.82 9.38
N HIS A 8 10.24 -10.68 9.36
CA HIS A 8 11.32 -10.67 8.39
C HIS A 8 11.35 -12.02 7.66
N SER A 9 11.16 -12.01 6.35
CA SER A 9 11.28 -13.20 5.50
C SER A 9 12.32 -12.92 4.42
N PRO A 10 13.16 -13.88 4.00
CA PRO A 10 14.26 -13.63 3.07
C PRO A 10 13.86 -13.62 1.58
N ASN A 11 12.64 -14.02 1.23
CA ASN A 11 12.25 -14.07 -0.19
C ASN A 11 10.75 -13.81 -0.38
N THR A 12 9.92 -14.83 -0.13
CA THR A 12 8.47 -14.74 -0.24
C THR A 12 7.83 -14.91 1.13
N ALA A 13 6.80 -14.13 1.43
CA ALA A 13 6.01 -14.36 2.64
C ALA A 13 4.51 -14.18 2.39
N TYR A 14 3.74 -15.00 3.10
CA TYR A 14 2.31 -14.84 3.30
C TYR A 14 2.10 -14.42 4.74
N VAL A 15 1.54 -13.23 4.94
CA VAL A 15 1.41 -12.64 6.26
C VAL A 15 -0.03 -12.28 6.53
N THR A 16 -0.60 -12.92 7.54
CA THR A 16 -1.89 -12.53 8.12
C THR A 16 -1.68 -12.20 9.58
N ILE A 17 -1.89 -10.95 9.96
CA ILE A 17 -1.68 -10.46 11.32
C ILE A 17 -2.99 -9.82 11.79
N PRO A 18 -3.47 -10.08 13.02
CA PRO A 18 -4.80 -9.67 13.46
C PRO A 18 -4.92 -8.20 13.89
N ASN A 19 -3.82 -7.45 13.97
CA ASN A 19 -3.88 -6.06 14.45
C ASN A 19 -2.82 -5.16 13.83
N THR A 20 -1.61 -5.13 14.39
CA THR A 20 -0.55 -4.21 13.98
C THR A 20 0.67 -4.98 13.53
N ALA A 21 1.28 -4.56 12.42
CA ALA A 21 2.47 -5.23 11.89
C ALA A 21 3.57 -4.27 11.45
N TYR A 22 4.80 -4.72 11.63
CA TYR A 22 5.99 -4.21 10.97
C TYR A 22 6.56 -5.30 10.08
N ILE A 23 6.54 -5.10 8.76
CA ILE A 23 6.91 -6.15 7.80
C ILE A 23 8.02 -5.65 6.89
N THR A 24 9.08 -6.44 6.79
CA THR A 24 10.16 -6.24 5.81
C THR A 24 10.40 -7.55 5.07
N ILE A 25 10.11 -7.56 3.77
CA ILE A 25 10.26 -8.73 2.91
C ILE A 25 10.99 -8.27 1.64
N PRO A 26 12.14 -8.85 1.27
CA PRO A 26 13.03 -8.33 0.24
C PRO A 26 12.53 -8.60 -1.19
N ASN A 27 11.59 -9.53 -1.39
CA ASN A 27 11.16 -9.93 -2.72
C ASN A 27 9.64 -9.82 -2.90
N THR A 28 8.89 -10.84 -2.48
CA THR A 28 7.45 -10.93 -2.76
C THR A 28 6.64 -11.08 -1.48
N ALA A 29 5.57 -10.30 -1.31
CA ALA A 29 4.66 -10.50 -0.18
C ALA A 29 3.19 -10.47 -0.55
N TYR A 30 2.42 -11.29 0.17
CA TYR A 30 0.97 -11.20 0.27
C TYR A 30 0.62 -10.88 1.72
N ILE A 31 0.05 -9.71 1.97
CA ILE A 31 -0.14 -9.18 3.32
C ILE A 31 -1.61 -8.79 3.52
N THR A 32 -2.20 -9.34 4.59
CA THR A 32 -3.53 -8.94 5.08
C THR A 32 -3.43 -8.56 6.55
N ILE A 33 -3.72 -7.30 6.86
CA ILE A 33 -3.69 -6.78 8.24
C ILE A 33 -4.93 -5.91 8.46
N PRO A 34 -5.78 -6.18 9.46
CA PRO A 34 -7.06 -5.50 9.60
C PRO A 34 -6.93 -4.06 10.10
N ASN A 35 -5.88 -3.72 10.85
CA ASN A 35 -5.73 -2.38 11.42
C ASN A 35 -4.56 -1.61 10.82
N THR A 36 -3.35 -1.79 11.34
CA THR A 36 -2.25 -0.87 11.04
C THR A 36 -1.01 -1.62 10.55
N ALA A 37 -0.39 -1.14 9.48
CA ALA A 37 0.86 -1.71 9.00
C ALA A 37 1.91 -0.65 8.64
N LEU A 38 3.17 -0.98 8.93
CA LEU A 38 4.33 -0.42 8.24
C LEU A 38 4.96 -1.53 7.41
N ILE A 39 5.05 -1.33 6.10
CA ILE A 39 5.49 -2.35 5.14
C ILE A 39 6.59 -1.79 4.24
N THR A 40 7.68 -2.54 4.13
CA THR A 40 8.76 -2.27 3.17
C THR A 40 9.04 -3.52 2.35
N ILE A 41 8.81 -3.43 1.04
CA ILE A 41 9.00 -4.55 0.11
C ILE A 41 9.69 -4.06 -1.17
N PRO A 42 10.95 -4.47 -1.46
CA PRO A 42 11.72 -4.02 -2.62
C PRO A 42 11.13 -4.37 -3.99
N ASN A 43 10.49 -5.54 -4.14
CA ASN A 43 10.05 -6.01 -5.45
C ASN A 43 8.52 -5.98 -5.62
N THR A 44 7.84 -7.06 -5.23
CA THR A 44 6.42 -7.24 -5.59
C THR A 44 5.56 -7.40 -4.36
N SER A 45 4.40 -6.75 -4.30
CA SER A 45 3.46 -7.04 -3.22
C SER A 45 1.98 -6.96 -3.58
N TYR A 46 1.20 -7.72 -2.82
CA TYR A 46 -0.25 -7.59 -2.74
C TYR A 46 -0.60 -7.28 -1.28
N ILE A 47 -1.20 -6.12 -1.04
CA ILE A 47 -1.46 -5.62 0.32
C ILE A 47 -2.93 -5.23 0.47
N THR A 48 -3.58 -5.80 1.48
CA THR A 48 -4.93 -5.43 1.90
C THR A 48 -4.92 -5.00 3.36
N ILE A 49 -5.21 -3.72 3.61
CA ILE A 49 -5.26 -3.15 4.97
C ILE A 49 -6.50 -2.27 5.12
N PRO A 50 -7.55 -2.70 5.86
CA PRO A 50 -8.78 -1.94 6.04
C PRO A 50 -8.59 -0.52 6.59
N ASN A 51 -7.69 -0.34 7.56
CA ASN A 51 -7.54 0.94 8.26
C ASN A 51 -6.35 1.77 7.77
N THR A 52 -5.16 1.59 8.34
CA THR A 52 -4.04 2.51 8.10
C THR A 52 -2.80 1.79 7.63
N ALA A 53 -2.19 2.26 6.54
CA ALA A 53 -0.92 1.72 6.09
C ALA A 53 0.12 2.80 5.75
N TYR A 54 1.36 2.48 6.04
CA TYR A 54 2.56 3.14 5.53
C TYR A 54 3.33 2.13 4.69
N ILE A 55 3.48 2.39 3.40
CA ILE A 55 3.98 1.43 2.43
C ILE A 55 5.11 2.06 1.60
N THR A 56 6.23 1.34 1.50
CA THR A 56 7.33 1.69 0.60
C THR A 56 7.66 0.50 -0.30
N ILE A 57 7.43 0.67 -1.60
CA ILE A 57 7.61 -0.40 -2.60
C ILE A 57 8.31 0.13 -3.85
N PRO A 58 9.58 -0.24 -4.09
CA PRO A 58 10.37 0.20 -5.23
C PRO A 58 9.87 -0.23 -6.62
N ASN A 59 9.18 -1.38 -6.75
CA ASN A 59 8.88 -1.97 -8.07
C ASN A 59 7.38 -2.09 -8.37
N THR A 60 6.70 -3.11 -7.85
CA THR A 60 5.31 -3.38 -8.26
C THR A 60 4.43 -3.64 -7.05
N ALA A 61 3.30 -2.94 -6.97
CA ALA A 61 2.29 -3.29 -5.98
C ALA A 61 0.85 -3.23 -6.46
N HIS A 62 0.04 -4.02 -5.77
CA HIS A 62 -1.40 -3.92 -5.76
C HIS A 62 -1.86 -3.68 -4.32
N ILE A 63 -2.43 -2.51 -4.07
CA ILE A 63 -2.73 -2.01 -2.71
C ILE A 63 -4.22 -1.69 -2.61
N ILE A 64 -4.87 -2.26 -1.60
CA ILE A 64 -6.27 -1.95 -1.25
C ILE A 64 -6.29 -1.48 0.19
N ILE A 65 -6.60 -0.19 0.38
CA ILE A 65 -6.70 0.43 1.71
C ILE A 65 -7.95 1.31 1.77
N PRO A 66 -9.05 0.84 2.38
CA PRO A 66 -10.29 1.60 2.55
C PRO A 66 -10.12 2.96 3.24
N ASN A 67 -9.33 3.07 4.31
CA ASN A 67 -9.27 4.31 5.11
C ASN A 67 -8.10 5.23 4.76
N THR A 68 -6.89 4.94 5.26
CA THR A 68 -5.77 5.89 5.15
C THR A 68 -4.50 5.21 4.68
N ALA A 69 -3.91 5.73 3.60
CA ALA A 69 -2.62 5.23 3.11
C ALA A 69 -1.59 6.34 2.91
N TYR A 70 -0.36 6.02 3.25
CA TYR A 70 0.84 6.74 2.86
C TYR A 70 1.70 5.81 2.00
N ILE A 71 1.86 6.12 0.72
CA ILE A 71 2.51 5.23 -0.25
C ILE A 71 3.64 5.96 -0.94
N THR A 72 4.83 5.35 -0.93
CA THR A 72 5.96 5.75 -1.77
C THR A 72 6.32 4.59 -2.69
N ALA A 73 6.16 4.80 -3.99
CA ALA A 73 6.38 3.75 -4.98
C ALA A 73 6.99 4.29 -6.28
N PRO A 74 8.22 3.95 -6.66
CA PRO A 74 8.86 4.49 -7.85
C PRO A 74 8.25 4.02 -9.18
N ASN A 75 7.69 2.82 -9.23
CA ASN A 75 7.46 2.09 -10.47
C ASN A 75 5.97 1.88 -10.77
N THR A 76 5.45 0.64 -10.77
CA THR A 76 4.11 0.31 -11.29
C THR A 76 3.14 -0.04 -10.17
N GLU A 77 2.02 0.68 -10.10
CA GLU A 77 1.10 0.58 -8.97
C GLU A 77 -0.37 0.50 -9.41
N TYR A 78 -1.12 -0.39 -8.76
CA TYR A 78 -2.58 -0.42 -8.76
C TYR A 78 -3.08 -0.16 -7.35
N ILE A 79 -3.69 1.01 -7.13
CA ILE A 79 -4.03 1.49 -5.80
C ILE A 79 -5.51 1.84 -5.73
N THR A 80 -6.20 1.22 -4.77
CA THR A 80 -7.59 1.54 -4.43
C THR A 80 -7.66 2.08 -3.01
N ILE A 81 -7.93 3.38 -2.88
CA ILE A 81 -8.12 4.06 -1.59
C ILE A 81 -9.33 4.99 -1.68
N PRO A 82 -10.45 4.69 -1.02
CA PRO A 82 -11.66 5.52 -1.10
C PRO A 82 -11.69 6.73 -0.14
N ASN A 83 -10.95 6.74 0.97
CA ASN A 83 -11.04 7.81 1.97
C ASN A 83 -9.89 8.83 1.95
N THR A 84 -8.66 8.43 2.31
CA THR A 84 -7.51 9.35 2.39
C THR A 84 -6.23 8.74 1.84
N ALA A 85 -5.58 9.39 0.88
CA ALA A 85 -4.29 8.96 0.34
C ALA A 85 -3.25 10.09 0.24
N TYR A 86 -2.04 9.78 0.68
CA TYR A 86 -0.83 10.55 0.39
C TYR A 86 0.11 9.68 -0.41
N MET A 87 0.36 10.02 -1.67
CA MET A 87 1.10 9.17 -2.58
C MET A 87 2.16 9.92 -3.36
N THR A 88 3.34 9.33 -3.42
CA THR A 88 4.42 9.72 -4.33
C THR A 88 4.72 8.53 -5.21
N ILE A 89 4.36 8.62 -6.50
CA ILE A 89 4.56 7.54 -7.46
C ILE A 89 5.37 8.06 -8.64
N THR A 90 6.56 7.53 -8.91
CA THR A 90 7.44 8.17 -9.92
C THR A 90 7.28 7.67 -11.35
N SER A 91 6.62 6.53 -11.60
CA SER A 91 6.46 5.99 -12.96
C SER A 91 4.99 5.85 -13.37
N THR A 92 4.36 4.71 -13.09
CA THR A 92 3.05 4.37 -13.65
C THR A 92 2.09 4.04 -12.53
N ALA A 93 1.00 4.79 -12.42
CA ALA A 93 -0.04 4.53 -11.42
C ALA A 93 -1.42 4.38 -12.07
N HIS A 94 -2.16 3.37 -11.62
CA HIS A 94 -3.61 3.30 -11.75
C HIS A 94 -4.20 3.51 -10.36
N THR A 95 -4.85 4.64 -10.16
CA THR A 95 -5.37 5.05 -8.85
C THR A 95 -6.85 5.34 -8.93
N ILE A 96 -7.61 4.81 -7.97
CA ILE A 96 -8.96 5.30 -7.67
C ILE A 96 -8.82 6.41 -6.61
N ILE A 97 -9.18 7.66 -6.96
CA ILE A 97 -8.98 8.81 -6.06
C ILE A 97 -9.91 8.70 -4.84
N PRO A 98 -9.35 8.88 -3.64
CA PRO A 98 -10.12 9.02 -2.41
C PRO A 98 -10.86 10.35 -2.28
N ASN A 99 -11.75 10.43 -1.29
CA ASN A 99 -12.36 11.69 -0.82
C ASN A 99 -11.32 12.79 -0.54
N THR A 100 -10.15 12.41 -0.02
CA THR A 100 -9.04 13.33 0.26
C THR A 100 -7.72 12.76 -0.28
N ALA A 101 -7.05 13.49 -1.16
CA ALA A 101 -5.85 12.99 -1.83
C ALA A 101 -4.77 14.06 -2.00
N SER A 102 -3.51 13.68 -1.75
CA SER A 102 -2.33 14.39 -2.22
C SER A 102 -1.50 13.39 -3.02
N ILE A 103 -1.51 13.54 -4.34
CA ILE A 103 -0.91 12.58 -5.28
C ILE A 103 0.11 13.32 -6.14
N THR A 104 1.35 12.84 -6.16
CA THR A 104 2.39 13.30 -7.07
C THR A 104 2.80 12.17 -8.00
N ILE A 105 2.54 12.36 -9.31
CA ILE A 105 2.92 11.42 -10.36
C ILE A 105 3.59 12.20 -11.50
N PRO A 106 4.91 12.10 -11.71
CA PRO A 106 5.64 12.89 -12.70
C PRO A 106 5.61 12.28 -14.11
N ASN A 107 5.28 10.98 -14.21
CA ASN A 107 5.26 10.24 -15.47
C ASN A 107 3.82 9.94 -15.90
N THR A 108 3.36 8.68 -15.79
CA THR A 108 2.08 8.25 -16.36
C THR A 108 1.07 7.93 -15.26
N ALA A 109 -0.12 8.51 -15.36
CA ALA A 109 -1.20 8.27 -14.41
C ALA A 109 -2.54 7.99 -15.12
N SER A 110 -3.22 6.94 -14.68
CA SER A 110 -4.64 6.72 -14.94
C SER A 110 -5.37 6.86 -13.61
N ILE A 111 -6.27 7.83 -13.55
CA ILE A 111 -6.88 8.25 -12.30
C ILE A 111 -8.41 8.25 -12.45
N ASN A 112 -9.09 7.46 -11.62
CA ASN A 112 -10.56 7.34 -11.62
C ASN A 112 -11.14 7.91 -10.33
N ILE A 113 -12.17 8.74 -10.41
CA ILE A 113 -12.86 9.36 -9.26
C ILE A 113 -14.29 8.82 -9.24
N PRO A 114 -14.58 7.76 -8.46
CA PRO A 114 -15.83 7.01 -8.61
C PRO A 114 -17.06 7.74 -8.06
N ASN A 115 -16.91 8.85 -7.33
CA ASN A 115 -18.03 9.67 -6.86
C ASN A 115 -17.58 11.13 -6.67
N THR A 116 -18.01 12.02 -7.56
CA THR A 116 -18.26 13.42 -7.22
C THR A 116 -19.77 13.61 -7.24
N PRO A 117 -20.41 14.20 -6.21
CA PRO A 117 -21.57 15.02 -6.52
C PRO A 117 -21.16 16.14 -7.49
#